data_AF-A0A1G6YQZ0-F1
#
_entry.id   AF-A0A1G6YQZ0-F1
#
_cell.length_a   1.000
_cell.length_b   1.000
_cell.length_c   1.000
_cell.angle_alpha   90.00
_cell.angle_beta   90.00
_cell.angle_gamma   90.00
#
_symmetry.space_group_name_H-M   'P 1'
#
loop_
_entity.id
_entity.type
_entity.pdbx_description
1 polymer ?
#
loop_
_entity_poly.entity_id
_entity_poly.type
_entity_poly.pdbx_seq_one_letter_code
_entity_poly.pdbx_strand_id
1 'polypeptide(L)'
;MSATEVRARVARRELSPVEITEAVLARADALQPRLNCFITICHDEALRAAKAAEAAVMRGEALGALHGVPLTVKDLVNTRGVRTTFGSVLYQDHVPDHDAEAVARLRRQGAILIGKTTTSEFGAKCLTDAPLFGRTCNAWDVTRTSGGSSGGAAVAMAAGIAPLAVATDGGGSTRIPAACNGVVGLKQSQGVVPHSQVQDAFANYTYVTPTTRNVADTALMLQAMAGEHGSDPWSIGMPVTPYHDVLRHDGDLKGLRLLFCAAPKGRPIARDVSSAFERALGSLRDLGAELEEMSGQGFDIEPLWRVINHTSWRGRFAPLAAAHGDKLSPSLLQQLALAKDVDGVEYQHAMFARTELFRHVQELLARSDFLVTPTLSCTALPIDQDLFGSMNIDGNVVPEVRANWFPWTMPFNLTGHPAISLPCGVDSAGLPIGLQIVGRFRQDAALLRVAALFEASQAHGTFTPELAFC
;
A
#
# COMPACT_ATOMS: atom_id res chain seq x y z
N MET A 1 18.71 -2.48 7.10
CA MET A 1 18.37 -3.83 7.65
C MET A 1 16.89 -4.10 7.47
N SER A 2 16.51 -5.38 7.35
CA SER A 2 15.11 -5.82 7.35
C SER A 2 14.53 -5.81 8.77
N ALA A 3 13.21 -5.81 8.92
CA ALA A 3 12.55 -5.94 10.23
C ALA A 3 12.91 -7.27 10.89
N THR A 4 12.92 -8.35 10.12
CA THR A 4 13.31 -9.70 10.56
C THR A 4 14.72 -9.72 11.15
N GLU A 5 15.68 -9.09 10.49
CA GLU A 5 17.07 -8.98 10.97
C GLU A 5 17.17 -8.11 12.21
N VAL A 6 16.53 -6.94 12.21
CA VAL A 6 16.51 -6.02 13.37
C VAL A 6 15.98 -6.74 14.61
N ARG A 7 14.82 -7.39 14.51
CA ARG A 7 14.24 -8.17 15.61
C ARG A 7 15.27 -9.20 16.10
N ALA A 8 15.83 -10.01 15.19
CA ALA A 8 16.72 -11.10 15.57
C ALA A 8 17.97 -10.61 16.32
N ARG A 9 18.57 -9.51 15.87
CA ARG A 9 19.74 -8.88 16.51
C ARG A 9 19.40 -8.24 17.85
N VAL A 10 18.23 -7.60 17.99
CA VAL A 10 17.74 -7.08 19.28
C VAL A 10 17.56 -8.21 20.29
N ALA A 11 16.94 -9.33 19.89
CA ALA A 11 16.73 -10.47 20.78
C ALA A 11 18.04 -11.10 21.26
N ARG A 12 19.11 -11.07 20.44
CA ARG A 12 20.45 -11.54 20.78
C ARG A 12 21.32 -10.50 21.49
N ARG A 13 20.79 -9.30 21.77
CA ARG A 13 21.53 -8.17 22.37
C ARG A 13 22.70 -7.68 21.52
N GLU A 14 22.62 -7.89 20.21
CA GLU A 14 23.63 -7.42 19.24
C GLU A 14 23.36 -5.98 18.79
N LEU A 15 22.12 -5.51 18.93
CA LEU A 15 21.71 -4.14 18.66
C LEU A 15 20.76 -3.65 19.77
N SER A 16 20.91 -2.40 20.19
CA SER A 16 19.94 -1.76 21.08
C SER A 16 18.74 -1.22 20.32
N PRO A 17 17.50 -1.46 20.77
CA PRO A 17 16.32 -0.74 20.28
C PRO A 17 16.46 0.78 20.37
N VAL A 18 17.23 1.31 21.33
CA VAL A 18 17.48 2.74 21.49
C VAL A 18 18.37 3.24 20.36
N GLU A 19 19.52 2.61 20.13
CA GLU A 19 20.44 2.97 19.04
C GLU A 19 19.75 2.90 17.67
N ILE A 20 18.95 1.85 17.44
CA ILE A 20 18.15 1.70 16.22
C ILE A 20 17.16 2.87 16.10
N THR A 21 16.44 3.20 17.17
CA THR A 21 15.43 4.28 17.18
C THR A 21 16.05 5.65 16.94
N GLU A 22 17.21 5.92 17.53
CA GLU A 22 17.97 7.16 17.32
C GLU A 22 18.43 7.28 15.86
N ALA A 23 18.95 6.19 15.28
CA ALA A 23 19.41 6.18 13.90
C ALA A 23 18.27 6.45 12.89
N VAL A 24 17.09 5.84 13.10
CA VAL A 24 15.93 6.07 12.21
C VAL A 24 15.35 7.47 12.35
N LEU A 25 15.30 8.03 13.57
CA LEU A 25 14.84 9.40 13.80
C LEU A 25 15.78 10.42 13.16
N ALA A 26 17.10 10.27 13.35
CA ALA A 26 18.10 11.13 12.72
C ALA A 26 17.99 11.10 11.19
N ARG A 27 17.77 9.91 10.61
CA ARG A 27 17.56 9.78 9.17
C ARG A 27 16.24 10.41 8.71
N ALA A 28 15.17 10.29 9.49
CA ALA A 28 13.91 10.95 9.22
C ALA A 28 14.08 12.47 9.17
N ASP A 29 14.74 13.05 10.17
CA ASP A 29 14.98 14.49 10.26
C ASP A 29 15.84 15.00 9.09
N ALA A 30 16.89 14.25 8.70
CA ALA A 30 17.76 14.63 7.58
C ALA A 30 17.02 14.66 6.22
N LEU A 31 16.08 13.74 6.02
CA LEU A 31 15.40 13.57 4.73
C LEU A 31 14.07 14.33 4.63
N GLN A 32 13.44 14.63 5.75
CA GLN A 32 12.13 15.26 5.81
C GLN A 32 12.05 16.59 5.06
N PRO A 33 13.03 17.53 5.12
CA PRO A 33 12.97 18.79 4.39
C PRO A 33 12.89 18.64 2.86
N ARG A 34 13.28 17.47 2.33
CA ARG A 34 13.34 17.20 0.90
C ARG A 34 12.24 16.28 0.40
N LEU A 35 11.99 15.21 1.15
CA LEU A 35 11.04 14.17 0.78
C LEU A 35 9.64 14.46 1.33
N ASN A 36 9.56 15.17 2.46
CA ASN A 36 8.32 15.56 3.12
C ASN A 36 7.34 14.38 3.29
N CYS A 37 7.84 13.29 3.88
CA CYS A 37 7.11 12.02 4.01
C CYS A 37 6.43 11.82 5.37
N PHE A 38 6.64 12.72 6.34
CA PHE A 38 5.97 12.71 7.65
C PHE A 38 5.04 13.91 7.87
N ILE A 39 3.91 13.68 8.54
CA ILE A 39 3.08 14.71 9.19
C ILE A 39 3.60 15.00 10.60
N THR A 40 3.93 13.94 11.33
CA THR A 40 4.41 14.00 12.71
C THR A 40 5.56 13.02 12.87
N ILE A 41 6.69 13.47 13.42
CA ILE A 41 7.78 12.59 13.87
C ILE A 41 7.68 12.52 15.40
N CYS A 42 7.69 11.31 15.96
CA CYS A 42 7.37 11.04 17.36
C CYS A 42 8.64 10.87 18.22
N HIS A 43 9.58 11.81 18.19
CA HIS A 43 10.90 11.68 18.84
C HIS A 43 10.83 11.18 20.29
N ASP A 44 10.13 11.90 21.16
CA ASP A 44 10.06 11.58 22.59
C ASP A 44 9.35 10.26 22.87
N GLU A 45 8.22 9.99 22.18
CA GLU A 45 7.48 8.75 22.38
C GLU A 45 8.27 7.54 21.88
N ALA A 46 8.90 7.65 20.71
CA ALA A 46 9.73 6.61 20.13
C ALA A 46 10.91 6.26 21.05
N LEU A 47 11.64 7.26 21.56
CA LEU A 47 12.77 7.03 22.48
C LEU A 47 12.32 6.45 23.83
N ARG A 48 11.18 6.89 24.38
CA ARG A 48 10.62 6.27 25.59
C ARG A 48 10.26 4.80 25.36
N ALA A 49 9.60 4.48 24.24
CA ALA A 49 9.25 3.11 23.88
C ALA A 49 10.50 2.25 23.64
N ALA A 50 11.53 2.81 23.01
CA ALA A 50 12.81 2.12 22.79
C ALA A 50 13.52 1.77 24.09
N LYS A 51 13.59 2.70 25.05
CA LYS A 51 14.15 2.45 26.39
C LYS A 51 13.38 1.37 27.15
N ALA A 52 12.05 1.37 27.04
CA ALA A 52 11.21 0.32 27.61
C ALA A 52 11.48 -1.05 26.96
N ALA A 53 11.61 -1.08 25.62
CA ALA A 53 11.93 -2.28 24.87
C ALA A 53 13.31 -2.85 25.22
N GLU A 54 14.33 -2.00 25.34
CA GLU A 54 15.66 -2.40 25.78
C GLU A 54 15.65 -2.97 27.20
N ALA A 55 14.96 -2.30 28.14
CA ALA A 55 14.86 -2.78 29.51
C ALA A 55 14.21 -4.18 29.59
N ALA A 56 13.19 -4.45 28.77
CA ALA A 56 12.58 -5.77 28.65
C ALA A 56 13.56 -6.84 28.15
N VAL A 57 14.39 -6.52 27.14
CA VAL A 57 15.45 -7.41 26.63
C VAL A 57 16.47 -7.72 27.71
N MET A 58 16.88 -6.71 28.49
CA MET A 58 17.87 -6.87 29.56
C MET A 58 17.34 -7.72 30.72
N ARG A 59 16.04 -7.60 31.04
CA ARG A 59 15.36 -8.45 32.03
C ARG A 59 15.07 -9.88 31.55
N GLY A 60 15.28 -10.18 30.27
CA GLY A 60 15.02 -11.51 29.72
C GLY A 60 13.53 -11.83 29.60
N GLU A 61 12.70 -10.80 29.37
CA GLU A 61 11.25 -10.98 29.18
C GLU A 61 10.93 -11.70 27.86
N ALA A 62 9.71 -12.25 27.76
CA ALA A 62 9.20 -12.78 26.51
C ALA A 62 9.01 -11.64 25.50
N LEU A 63 9.69 -11.73 24.36
CA LEU A 63 9.71 -10.67 23.34
C LEU A 63 8.70 -10.96 22.22
N GLY A 64 7.88 -9.96 21.89
CA GLY A 64 6.96 -10.03 20.75
C GLY A 64 7.68 -10.20 19.40
N ALA A 65 6.90 -10.52 18.36
CA ALA A 65 7.40 -10.77 17.01
C ALA A 65 8.04 -9.52 16.36
N LEU A 66 7.72 -8.33 16.85
CA LEU A 66 8.21 -7.05 16.35
C LEU A 66 8.97 -6.26 17.43
N HIS A 67 9.41 -6.93 18.49
CA HIS A 67 10.01 -6.25 19.66
C HIS A 67 11.23 -5.42 19.26
N GLY A 68 11.17 -4.12 19.55
CA GLY A 68 12.25 -3.17 19.25
C GLY A 68 12.32 -2.75 17.77
N VAL A 69 11.38 -3.18 16.92
CA VAL A 69 11.38 -2.85 15.49
C VAL A 69 10.69 -1.51 15.24
N PRO A 70 11.35 -0.53 14.59
CA PRO A 70 10.72 0.73 14.17
C PRO A 70 9.60 0.55 13.14
N LEU A 71 8.54 1.33 13.24
CA LEU A 71 7.46 1.39 12.23
C LEU A 71 6.92 2.81 12.05
N THR A 72 6.33 3.05 10.88
CA THR A 72 5.58 4.28 10.59
C THR A 72 4.10 3.98 10.34
N VAL A 73 3.21 4.93 10.59
CA VAL A 73 1.77 4.76 10.39
C VAL A 73 1.21 5.87 9.53
N LYS A 74 0.56 5.53 8.42
CA LYS A 74 -0.14 6.50 7.57
C LYS A 74 -1.11 7.35 8.39
N ASP A 75 -1.14 8.65 8.11
CA ASP A 75 -1.94 9.61 8.86
C ASP A 75 -3.46 9.52 8.68
N LEU A 76 -3.96 8.45 8.03
CA LEU A 76 -5.38 8.07 8.01
C LEU A 76 -5.74 7.06 9.10
N VAL A 77 -4.75 6.44 9.75
CA VAL A 77 -4.93 5.36 10.71
C VAL A 77 -4.74 5.92 12.12
N ASN A 78 -5.74 5.70 12.98
CA ASN A 78 -5.74 6.24 14.33
C ASN A 78 -4.60 5.64 15.16
N THR A 79 -3.90 6.51 15.86
CA THR A 79 -2.80 6.19 16.77
C THR A 79 -3.04 6.92 18.08
N ARG A 80 -3.29 6.18 19.16
CA ARG A 80 -3.62 6.75 20.48
C ARG A 80 -2.53 7.70 20.94
N GLY A 81 -2.92 8.92 21.26
CA GLY A 81 -2.03 9.95 21.80
C GLY A 81 -1.10 10.60 20.77
N VAL A 82 -1.23 10.24 19.48
CA VAL A 82 -0.42 10.80 18.40
C VAL A 82 -1.30 11.49 17.38
N ARG A 83 -0.97 12.74 17.07
CA ARG A 83 -1.68 13.61 16.12
C ARG A 83 -1.96 12.88 14.80
N THR A 84 -3.24 12.75 14.47
CA THR A 84 -3.76 12.05 13.28
C THR A 84 -4.67 13.00 12.53
N THR A 85 -4.18 13.57 11.43
CA THR A 85 -4.84 14.72 10.78
C THR A 85 -5.65 14.33 9.55
N PHE A 86 -5.62 13.06 9.15
CA PHE A 86 -6.21 12.60 7.90
C PHE A 86 -5.68 13.35 6.66
N GLY A 87 -4.49 13.95 6.75
CA GLY A 87 -3.93 14.85 5.73
C GLY A 87 -4.72 16.16 5.55
N SER A 88 -5.64 16.52 6.45
CA SER A 88 -6.52 17.67 6.31
C SER A 88 -6.26 18.73 7.38
N VAL A 89 -6.31 20.00 6.97
CA VAL A 89 -6.18 21.15 7.89
C VAL A 89 -7.30 21.18 8.92
N LEU A 90 -8.47 20.60 8.62
CA LEU A 90 -9.62 20.54 9.52
C LEU A 90 -9.38 19.67 10.75
N TYR A 91 -8.44 18.73 10.65
CA TYR A 91 -8.05 17.83 11.72
C TYR A 91 -6.59 18.03 12.13
N GLN A 92 -6.00 19.21 11.85
CA GLN A 92 -4.58 19.46 12.11
C GLN A 92 -4.16 19.21 13.56
N ASP A 93 -5.08 19.43 14.52
CA ASP A 93 -4.89 19.26 15.96
C ASP A 93 -5.57 18.00 16.52
N HIS A 94 -6.11 17.13 15.65
CA HIS A 94 -6.81 15.93 16.11
C HIS A 94 -5.84 14.90 16.68
N VAL A 95 -6.08 14.49 17.92
CA VAL A 95 -5.33 13.44 18.62
C VAL A 95 -6.31 12.34 19.04
N PRO A 96 -6.29 11.15 18.42
CA PRO A 96 -7.14 10.04 18.81
C PRO A 96 -6.86 9.54 20.23
N ASP A 97 -7.91 9.09 20.93
CA ASP A 97 -7.85 8.47 22.25
C ASP A 97 -7.69 6.94 22.19
N HIS A 98 -7.78 6.35 21.01
CA HIS A 98 -7.59 4.92 20.76
C HIS A 98 -6.75 4.65 19.51
N ASP A 99 -6.10 3.49 19.51
CA ASP A 99 -5.41 2.96 18.33
C ASP A 99 -6.45 2.30 17.40
N ALA A 100 -6.21 2.37 16.09
CA ALA A 100 -6.81 1.41 15.17
C ALA A 100 -6.33 0.00 15.52
N GLU A 101 -7.17 -1.03 15.33
CA GLU A 101 -6.83 -2.38 15.80
C GLU A 101 -5.52 -2.92 15.22
N ALA A 102 -5.24 -2.65 13.93
CA ALA A 102 -3.97 -3.02 13.32
C ALA A 102 -2.75 -2.39 14.03
N VAL A 103 -2.85 -1.12 14.43
CA VAL A 103 -1.80 -0.43 15.20
C VAL A 103 -1.68 -1.00 16.60
N ALA A 104 -2.81 -1.24 17.27
CA ALA A 104 -2.85 -1.83 18.59
C ALA A 104 -2.14 -3.21 18.60
N ARG A 105 -2.38 -4.04 17.59
CA ARG A 105 -1.70 -5.33 17.40
C ARG A 105 -0.20 -5.19 17.22
N LEU A 106 0.25 -4.28 16.34
CA LEU A 106 1.67 -4.04 16.12
C LEU A 106 2.38 -3.58 17.41
N ARG A 107 1.76 -2.67 18.18
CA ARG A 107 2.28 -2.25 19.50
C ARG A 107 2.34 -3.40 20.51
N ARG A 108 1.31 -4.26 20.56
CA ARG A 108 1.31 -5.47 21.42
C ARG A 108 2.45 -6.44 21.07
N GLN A 109 2.91 -6.44 19.81
CA GLN A 109 4.07 -7.22 19.37
C GLN A 109 5.41 -6.53 19.64
N GLY A 110 5.42 -5.38 20.32
CA GLY A 110 6.63 -4.67 20.77
C GLY A 110 7.22 -3.72 19.72
N ALA A 111 6.48 -3.42 18.65
CA ALA A 111 6.92 -2.50 17.60
C ALA A 111 6.91 -1.04 18.10
N ILE A 112 7.87 -0.23 17.63
CA ILE A 112 8.09 1.15 18.06
C ILE A 112 7.59 2.12 17.00
N LEU A 113 6.61 2.96 17.33
CA LEU A 113 6.09 3.99 16.43
C LEU A 113 7.07 5.17 16.32
N ILE A 114 7.52 5.46 15.10
CA ILE A 114 8.48 6.54 14.82
C ILE A 114 7.78 7.81 14.33
N GLY A 115 6.63 7.67 13.67
CA GLY A 115 5.91 8.83 13.14
C GLY A 115 4.69 8.49 12.31
N LYS A 116 3.96 9.56 11.98
CA LYS A 116 2.78 9.55 11.10
C LYS A 116 3.17 10.00 9.70
N THR A 117 2.97 9.15 8.71
CA THR A 117 3.38 9.42 7.32
C THR A 117 2.32 10.18 6.54
N THR A 118 2.76 11.03 5.62
CA THR A 118 1.90 11.85 4.76
C THR A 118 1.00 10.99 3.88
N THR A 119 -0.14 11.59 3.52
CA THR A 119 -1.19 10.98 2.71
C THR A 119 -1.92 12.04 1.93
N SER A 120 -2.55 11.68 0.80
CA SER A 120 -3.51 12.60 0.19
C SER A 120 -4.67 12.88 1.14
N GLU A 121 -5.27 14.07 1.06
CA GLU A 121 -6.35 14.46 1.97
C GLU A 121 -7.46 13.39 1.99
N PHE A 122 -7.72 12.82 3.19
CA PHE A 122 -8.62 11.69 3.44
C PHE A 122 -8.38 10.41 2.61
N GLY A 123 -7.25 10.31 1.92
CA GLY A 123 -6.97 9.25 0.96
C GLY A 123 -7.72 9.38 -0.36
N ALA A 124 -8.24 10.56 -0.69
CA ALA A 124 -9.20 10.76 -1.79
C ALA A 124 -8.58 10.73 -3.20
N LYS A 125 -7.24 10.67 -3.32
CA LYS A 125 -6.53 10.60 -4.61
C LYS A 125 -5.21 9.83 -4.57
N CYS A 126 -4.75 9.45 -5.77
CA CYS A 126 -3.52 8.68 -6.03
C CYS A 126 -2.22 9.52 -6.03
N LEU A 127 -2.26 10.77 -5.56
CA LEU A 127 -1.13 11.70 -5.50
C LEU A 127 -1.01 12.21 -4.07
N THR A 128 0.15 12.06 -3.44
CA THR A 128 0.32 12.40 -2.01
C THR A 128 0.63 13.87 -1.85
N ASP A 129 -0.44 14.66 -1.91
CA ASP A 129 -0.44 16.06 -1.58
C ASP A 129 -1.74 16.45 -0.86
N ALA A 130 -1.64 17.44 0.02
CA ALA A 130 -2.77 18.04 0.69
C ALA A 130 -2.45 19.46 1.18
N PRO A 131 -3.47 20.31 1.41
CA PRO A 131 -3.26 21.67 1.91
C PRO A 131 -2.41 21.76 3.18
N LEU A 132 -2.47 20.74 4.05
CA LEU A 132 -1.79 20.74 5.34
C LEU A 132 -0.25 20.68 5.24
N PHE A 133 0.31 19.95 4.27
CA PHE A 133 1.75 19.67 4.22
C PHE A 133 2.37 19.94 2.84
N GLY A 134 1.57 20.31 1.83
CA GLY A 134 2.06 20.43 0.46
C GLY A 134 2.17 19.06 -0.20
N ARG A 135 3.35 18.72 -0.74
CA ARG A 135 3.58 17.52 -1.55
C ARG A 135 4.66 16.62 -0.95
N THR A 136 4.47 15.32 -1.07
CA THR A 136 5.51 14.30 -0.80
C THR A 136 6.19 13.91 -2.10
N CYS A 137 7.51 14.00 -2.12
CA CYS A 137 8.31 13.72 -3.30
C CYS A 137 8.67 12.23 -3.39
N ASN A 138 8.91 11.72 -4.59
CA ASN A 138 9.43 10.37 -4.78
C ASN A 138 10.84 10.23 -4.20
N ALA A 139 11.15 9.05 -3.63
CA ALA A 139 12.47 8.78 -3.05
C ALA A 139 13.60 8.71 -4.09
N TRP A 140 13.27 8.42 -5.36
CA TRP A 140 14.23 8.27 -6.47
C TRP A 140 14.45 9.58 -7.23
N ASP A 141 13.42 10.42 -7.33
CA ASP A 141 13.47 11.70 -8.03
C ASP A 141 12.49 12.70 -7.41
N VAL A 142 13.01 13.79 -6.83
CA VAL A 142 12.19 14.78 -6.12
C VAL A 142 11.25 15.57 -7.03
N THR A 143 11.42 15.49 -8.36
CA THR A 143 10.52 16.11 -9.35
C THR A 143 9.32 15.23 -9.71
N ARG A 144 9.24 14.02 -9.13
CA ARG A 144 8.18 13.04 -9.38
C ARG A 144 7.29 12.84 -8.16
N THR A 145 6.04 12.47 -8.43
CA THR A 145 5.10 12.05 -7.38
C THR A 145 5.58 10.79 -6.67
N SER A 146 5.38 10.73 -5.35
CA SER A 146 5.53 9.49 -4.58
C SER A 146 4.44 8.45 -4.92
N GLY A 147 3.45 8.80 -5.73
CA GLY A 147 2.18 8.07 -5.80
C GLY A 147 1.39 8.24 -4.50
N GLY A 148 0.22 7.63 -4.44
CA GLY A 148 -0.70 7.83 -3.31
C GLY A 148 -1.86 6.86 -3.27
N SER A 149 -2.65 6.89 -2.19
CA SER A 149 -2.59 7.89 -1.12
C SER A 149 -1.56 7.62 -0.02
N SER A 150 -0.84 6.49 -0.02
CA SER A 150 0.16 6.15 1.01
C SER A 150 1.60 6.54 0.63
N GLY A 151 1.80 7.70 0.01
CA GLY A 151 3.11 8.12 -0.49
C GLY A 151 4.18 8.24 0.59
N GLY A 152 3.86 8.88 1.72
CA GLY A 152 4.81 9.02 2.82
C GLY A 152 5.31 7.67 3.37
N ALA A 153 4.42 6.68 3.45
CA ALA A 153 4.77 5.32 3.86
C ALA A 153 5.78 4.68 2.88
N ALA A 154 5.50 4.71 1.58
CA ALA A 154 6.39 4.12 0.57
C ALA A 154 7.75 4.85 0.50
N VAL A 155 7.74 6.18 0.58
CA VAL A 155 8.96 7.00 0.59
C VAL A 155 9.81 6.72 1.83
N ALA A 156 9.20 6.63 3.01
CA ALA A 156 9.92 6.27 4.23
C ALA A 156 10.56 4.87 4.15
N MET A 157 9.90 3.91 3.49
CA MET A 157 10.47 2.58 3.25
C MET A 157 11.63 2.61 2.25
N ALA A 158 11.42 3.25 1.09
CA ALA A 158 12.40 3.34 0.01
C ALA A 158 13.66 4.09 0.46
N ALA A 159 13.47 5.18 1.20
CA ALA A 159 14.56 5.96 1.75
C ALA A 159 15.25 5.31 2.95
N GLY A 160 14.83 4.11 3.39
CA GLY A 160 15.49 3.39 4.49
C GLY A 160 15.26 4.00 5.88
N ILE A 161 14.19 4.80 6.07
CA ILE A 161 13.91 5.47 7.35
C ILE A 161 13.39 4.46 8.38
N ALA A 162 12.45 3.60 8.01
CA ALA A 162 11.98 2.52 8.89
C ALA A 162 11.81 1.22 8.09
N PRO A 163 11.81 0.03 8.71
CA PRO A 163 11.60 -1.23 8.00
C PRO A 163 10.12 -1.59 7.76
N LEU A 164 9.19 -1.01 8.53
CA LEU A 164 7.76 -1.29 8.45
C LEU A 164 6.94 0.00 8.30
N ALA A 165 5.91 -0.03 7.46
CA ALA A 165 4.93 1.05 7.37
C ALA A 165 3.50 0.50 7.26
N VAL A 166 2.61 1.00 8.12
CA VAL A 166 1.16 0.84 7.95
C VAL A 166 0.69 1.82 6.91
N ALA A 167 0.06 1.29 5.87
CA ALA A 167 -0.57 2.03 4.77
C ALA A 167 -2.08 1.73 4.72
N THR A 168 -2.77 2.37 3.77
CA THR A 168 -4.12 1.95 3.40
C THR A 168 -4.30 1.86 1.90
N ASP A 169 -5.10 0.90 1.45
CA ASP A 169 -5.40 0.67 0.05
C ASP A 169 -6.92 0.73 -0.14
N GLY A 170 -7.43 1.67 -0.92
CA GLY A 170 -8.86 1.78 -1.23
C GLY A 170 -9.14 1.90 -2.72
N GLY A 171 -8.17 1.51 -3.55
CA GLY A 171 -8.13 1.70 -5.00
C GLY A 171 -6.72 1.64 -5.57
N GLY A 172 -5.80 0.95 -4.89
CA GLY A 172 -4.37 0.93 -5.19
C GLY A 172 -3.50 1.77 -4.26
N SER A 173 -4.06 2.39 -3.22
CA SER A 173 -3.33 3.37 -2.39
C SER A 173 -2.12 2.82 -1.62
N THR A 174 -1.90 1.51 -1.60
CA THR A 174 -0.66 0.88 -1.13
C THR A 174 0.21 0.43 -2.31
N ARG A 175 -0.39 -0.18 -3.33
CA ARG A 175 0.32 -0.73 -4.50
C ARG A 175 0.88 0.35 -5.44
N ILE A 176 0.15 1.43 -5.67
CA ILE A 176 0.57 2.58 -6.50
C ILE A 176 1.85 3.22 -5.94
N PRO A 177 1.90 3.69 -4.68
CA PRO A 177 3.12 4.28 -4.15
C PRO A 177 4.23 3.25 -3.97
N ALA A 178 3.91 1.97 -3.73
CA ALA A 178 4.92 0.91 -3.69
C ALA A 178 5.64 0.76 -5.05
N ALA A 179 4.89 0.68 -6.15
CA ALA A 179 5.44 0.66 -7.49
C ALA A 179 6.22 1.94 -7.84
N CYS A 180 5.74 3.12 -7.41
CA CYS A 180 6.45 4.38 -7.68
C CYS A 180 7.82 4.47 -6.99
N ASN A 181 7.99 3.85 -5.82
CA ASN A 181 9.19 4.00 -4.99
C ASN A 181 10.04 2.72 -4.90
N GLY A 182 9.69 1.67 -5.63
CA GLY A 182 10.47 0.43 -5.65
C GLY A 182 10.44 -0.32 -4.33
N VAL A 183 9.28 -0.40 -3.69
CA VAL A 183 9.07 -1.13 -2.43
C VAL A 183 7.94 -2.15 -2.56
N VAL A 184 7.75 -2.98 -1.53
CA VAL A 184 6.72 -4.02 -1.50
C VAL A 184 5.45 -3.46 -0.87
N GLY A 185 4.32 -3.59 -1.56
CA GLY A 185 3.00 -3.17 -1.07
C GLY A 185 1.97 -4.27 -1.22
N LEU A 186 1.45 -4.80 -0.11
CA LEU A 186 0.44 -5.85 -0.10
C LEU A 186 -0.93 -5.28 0.26
N LYS A 187 -1.93 -5.51 -0.58
CA LYS A 187 -3.35 -5.43 -0.23
C LYS A 187 -3.87 -6.84 -0.01
N GLN A 188 -3.93 -7.27 1.25
CA GLN A 188 -4.42 -8.58 1.65
C GLN A 188 -5.90 -8.80 1.29
N SER A 189 -6.38 -10.04 1.45
CA SER A 189 -7.78 -10.39 1.27
C SER A 189 -8.68 -9.66 2.28
N GLN A 190 -9.92 -9.39 1.87
CA GLN A 190 -10.91 -8.77 2.76
C GLN A 190 -11.14 -9.61 4.02
N GLY A 191 -11.05 -8.93 5.17
CA GLY A 191 -11.21 -9.51 6.50
C GLY A 191 -9.93 -10.06 7.13
N VAL A 192 -8.83 -10.24 6.39
CA VAL A 192 -7.56 -10.76 6.95
C VAL A 192 -7.01 -9.82 8.01
N VAL A 193 -6.96 -8.52 7.72
CA VAL A 193 -6.72 -7.47 8.71
C VAL A 193 -8.03 -6.71 8.93
N PRO A 194 -8.53 -6.60 10.18
CA PRO A 194 -9.78 -5.93 10.46
C PRO A 194 -9.68 -4.43 10.24
N HIS A 195 -10.62 -3.84 9.49
CA HIS A 195 -10.66 -2.40 9.26
C HIS A 195 -11.50 -1.67 10.34
N SER A 196 -10.98 -1.59 11.57
CA SER A 196 -11.69 -1.02 12.74
C SER A 196 -12.23 0.42 12.62
N GLN A 197 -11.81 1.18 11.60
CA GLN A 197 -12.20 2.58 11.38
C GLN A 197 -13.08 2.81 10.14
N VAL A 198 -13.46 1.75 9.40
CA VAL A 198 -14.24 1.96 8.16
C VAL A 198 -15.67 2.38 8.53
N GLN A 199 -16.21 3.37 7.83
CA GLN A 199 -17.57 3.85 8.08
C GLN A 199 -18.64 2.86 7.58
N ASP A 200 -18.42 2.27 6.40
CA ASP A 200 -19.24 1.17 5.87
C ASP A 200 -18.46 -0.14 5.93
N ALA A 201 -18.70 -0.89 7.00
CA ALA A 201 -18.05 -2.19 7.21
C ALA A 201 -18.64 -3.29 6.32
N PHE A 202 -19.87 -3.16 5.82
CA PHE A 202 -20.54 -4.19 5.03
C PHE A 202 -20.13 -4.11 3.57
N ALA A 203 -20.16 -2.93 2.95
CA ALA A 203 -19.71 -2.76 1.56
C ALA A 203 -18.20 -2.46 1.44
N ASN A 204 -17.40 -2.79 2.46
CA ASN A 204 -15.99 -2.40 2.54
C ASN A 204 -15.19 -2.81 1.27
N TYR A 205 -14.33 -1.91 0.82
CA TYR A 205 -13.34 -2.10 -0.27
C TYR A 205 -12.01 -1.39 0.06
N THR A 206 -11.86 -0.98 1.32
CA THR A 206 -10.69 -0.31 1.85
C THR A 206 -9.98 -1.20 2.88
N TYR A 207 -8.65 -1.10 2.92
CA TYR A 207 -7.79 -2.02 3.65
C TYR A 207 -6.77 -1.23 4.46
N VAL A 208 -6.46 -1.69 5.67
CA VAL A 208 -5.23 -1.32 6.40
C VAL A 208 -4.18 -2.36 6.06
N THR A 209 -3.03 -1.93 5.55
CA THR A 209 -2.13 -2.80 4.77
C THR A 209 -0.66 -2.62 5.16
N PRO A 210 0.19 -3.65 5.04
CA PRO A 210 1.62 -3.50 5.19
C PRO A 210 2.30 -2.90 3.93
N THR A 211 3.33 -2.10 4.14
CA THR A 211 4.30 -1.65 3.13
C THR A 211 5.69 -1.79 3.70
N THR A 212 6.58 -2.49 2.99
CA THR A 212 7.93 -2.83 3.47
C THR A 212 8.92 -2.87 2.30
N ARG A 213 10.20 -3.18 2.55
CA ARG A 213 11.21 -3.32 1.49
C ARG A 213 11.35 -4.74 0.92
N ASN A 214 10.75 -5.74 1.56
CA ASN A 214 10.88 -7.13 1.13
C ASN A 214 9.68 -7.99 1.55
N VAL A 215 9.52 -9.16 0.91
CA VAL A 215 8.38 -10.04 1.15
C VAL A 215 8.38 -10.64 2.55
N ALA A 216 9.56 -10.96 3.12
CA ALA A 216 9.66 -11.51 4.47
C ALA A 216 9.12 -10.55 5.54
N ASP A 217 9.51 -9.27 5.48
CA ASP A 217 9.01 -8.23 6.37
C ASP A 217 7.51 -7.98 6.15
N THR A 218 7.03 -8.10 4.90
CA THR A 218 5.59 -8.02 4.58
C THR A 218 4.81 -9.13 5.29
N ALA A 219 5.30 -10.38 5.21
CA ALA A 219 4.67 -11.52 5.86
C ALA A 219 4.67 -11.40 7.39
N LEU A 220 5.78 -10.94 7.98
CA LEU A 220 5.91 -10.70 9.42
C LEU A 220 4.92 -9.64 9.90
N MET A 221 4.80 -8.53 9.16
CA MET A 221 3.88 -7.45 9.49
C MET A 221 2.42 -7.88 9.32
N LEU A 222 2.09 -8.61 8.24
CA LEU A 222 0.75 -9.14 8.03
C LEU A 222 0.33 -10.08 9.16
N GLN A 223 1.23 -11.00 9.57
CA GLN A 223 0.99 -11.92 10.69
C GLN A 223 0.68 -11.17 11.99
N ALA A 224 1.38 -10.07 12.27
CA ALA A 224 1.10 -9.24 13.43
C ALA A 224 -0.26 -8.52 13.32
N MET A 225 -0.68 -8.11 12.12
CA MET A 225 -1.93 -7.36 11.91
C MET A 225 -3.17 -8.26 11.79
N ALA A 226 -3.03 -9.52 11.37
CA ALA A 226 -4.13 -10.38 10.95
C ALA A 226 -4.94 -11.03 12.08
N GLY A 227 -6.18 -11.43 11.77
CA GLY A 227 -7.07 -12.19 12.64
C GLY A 227 -8.37 -11.47 12.98
N GLU A 228 -9.34 -12.22 13.51
CA GLU A 228 -10.67 -11.73 13.88
C GLU A 228 -10.68 -10.51 14.81
N HIS A 229 -11.62 -9.59 14.60
CA HIS A 229 -11.96 -8.54 15.55
C HIS A 229 -13.44 -8.13 15.43
N GLY A 230 -14.11 -7.89 16.55
CA GLY A 230 -15.55 -7.60 16.59
C GLY A 230 -16.00 -6.31 15.89
N SER A 231 -15.07 -5.44 15.48
CA SER A 231 -15.38 -4.21 14.73
C SER A 231 -15.57 -4.42 13.23
N ASP A 232 -15.19 -5.58 12.68
CA ASP A 232 -15.21 -5.83 11.23
C ASP A 232 -15.89 -7.18 10.95
N PRO A 233 -17.11 -7.18 10.35
CA PRO A 233 -17.85 -8.41 10.09
C PRO A 233 -17.11 -9.35 9.11
N TRP A 234 -16.24 -8.83 8.25
CA TRP A 234 -15.47 -9.66 7.31
C TRP A 234 -14.34 -10.43 7.98
N SER A 235 -13.91 -9.98 9.16
CA SER A 235 -12.85 -10.63 9.94
C SER A 235 -13.36 -11.75 10.84
N ILE A 236 -14.68 -11.88 11.03
CA ILE A 236 -15.27 -12.91 11.87
C ILE A 236 -14.88 -14.30 11.36
N GLY A 237 -14.36 -15.14 12.25
CA GLY A 237 -13.84 -16.47 11.96
C GLY A 237 -12.47 -16.48 11.27
N MET A 238 -11.80 -15.33 11.11
CA MET A 238 -10.47 -15.31 10.50
C MET A 238 -9.37 -15.78 11.47
N PRO A 239 -8.63 -16.85 11.12
CA PRO A 239 -7.57 -17.34 11.97
C PRO A 239 -6.37 -16.39 11.94
N VAL A 240 -5.54 -16.46 12.97
CA VAL A 240 -4.20 -15.87 12.94
C VAL A 240 -3.29 -16.84 12.18
N THR A 241 -3.05 -16.56 10.90
CA THR A 241 -2.16 -17.37 10.06
C THR A 241 -0.69 -17.01 10.34
N PRO A 242 0.20 -18.01 10.51
CA PRO A 242 1.63 -17.78 10.72
C PRO A 242 2.36 -17.48 9.39
N TYR A 243 1.98 -16.38 8.72
CA TYR A 243 2.44 -16.03 7.37
C TYR A 243 3.97 -16.00 7.22
N HIS A 244 4.70 -15.51 8.21
CA HIS A 244 6.16 -15.45 8.17
C HIS A 244 6.79 -16.82 8.40
N ASP A 245 6.25 -17.62 9.32
CA ASP A 245 6.85 -18.89 9.73
C ASP A 245 6.73 -19.98 8.64
N VAL A 246 5.70 -19.87 7.80
CA VAL A 246 5.47 -20.76 6.66
C VAL A 246 6.06 -20.23 5.35
N LEU A 247 6.59 -19.00 5.34
CA LEU A 247 7.18 -18.41 4.14
C LEU A 247 8.42 -19.20 3.72
N ARG A 248 8.51 -19.48 2.42
CA ARG A 248 9.64 -20.19 1.81
C ARG A 248 10.19 -19.34 0.69
N HIS A 249 11.51 -19.20 0.65
CA HIS A 249 12.25 -18.48 -0.38
C HIS A 249 12.91 -19.42 -1.39
N ASP A 250 12.81 -20.73 -1.16
CA ASP A 250 13.37 -21.81 -1.94
C ASP A 250 12.27 -22.62 -2.65
N GLY A 251 12.66 -23.25 -3.76
CA GLY A 251 11.80 -24.10 -4.57
C GLY A 251 11.49 -23.50 -5.94
N ASP A 252 10.41 -23.99 -6.54
CA ASP A 252 9.97 -23.61 -7.87
C ASP A 252 8.45 -23.32 -7.90
N LEU A 253 7.99 -22.89 -9.08
CA LEU A 253 6.61 -22.62 -9.43
C LEU A 253 6.03 -23.70 -10.36
N LYS A 254 6.64 -24.89 -10.43
CA LYS A 254 6.17 -25.96 -11.32
C LYS A 254 4.75 -26.38 -10.96
N GLY A 255 3.92 -26.54 -11.98
CA GLY A 255 2.52 -26.90 -11.85
C GLY A 255 1.60 -25.74 -11.43
N LEU A 256 2.13 -24.52 -11.29
CA LEU A 256 1.30 -23.32 -11.11
C LEU A 256 1.02 -22.67 -12.47
N ARG A 257 -0.24 -22.31 -12.68
CA ARG A 257 -0.68 -21.58 -13.89
C ARG A 257 -0.96 -20.13 -13.56
N LEU A 258 -0.33 -19.22 -14.28
CA LEU A 258 -0.44 -17.78 -14.08
C LEU A 258 -1.05 -17.17 -15.35
N LEU A 259 -2.17 -16.47 -15.20
CA LEU A 259 -2.71 -15.65 -16.28
C LEU A 259 -2.05 -14.28 -16.25
N PHE A 260 -1.67 -13.74 -17.41
CA PHE A 260 -1.06 -12.42 -17.48
C PHE A 260 -1.74 -11.48 -18.47
N CYS A 261 -1.69 -10.18 -18.20
CA CYS A 261 -2.14 -9.15 -19.12
C CYS A 261 -1.39 -7.84 -18.85
N ALA A 262 -0.78 -7.27 -19.89
CA ALA A 262 -0.01 -6.03 -19.75
C ALA A 262 -0.92 -4.82 -19.46
N ALA A 263 -2.04 -4.69 -20.18
CA ALA A 263 -2.98 -3.60 -20.01
C ALA A 263 -4.40 -4.06 -20.37
N PRO A 264 -5.45 -3.54 -19.73
CA PRO A 264 -6.81 -3.82 -20.17
C PRO A 264 -7.03 -3.30 -21.59
N LYS A 265 -8.03 -3.87 -22.27
CA LYS A 265 -8.37 -3.47 -23.63
C LYS A 265 -8.57 -1.95 -23.73
N GLY A 266 -7.84 -1.32 -24.66
CA GLY A 266 -7.94 0.12 -24.92
C GLY A 266 -7.14 1.01 -23.96
N ARG A 267 -6.34 0.45 -23.04
CA ARG A 267 -5.48 1.23 -22.14
C ARG A 267 -4.02 1.21 -22.63
N PRO A 268 -3.30 2.35 -22.57
CA PRO A 268 -1.90 2.42 -22.96
C PRO A 268 -0.99 1.80 -21.90
N ILE A 269 0.23 1.44 -22.32
CA ILE A 269 1.35 1.04 -21.46
C ILE A 269 2.65 1.60 -22.04
N ALA A 270 3.52 2.14 -21.19
CA ALA A 270 4.83 2.63 -21.59
C ALA A 270 5.73 1.47 -22.03
N ARG A 271 6.61 1.71 -23.01
CA ARG A 271 7.54 0.71 -23.52
C ARG A 271 8.45 0.14 -22.44
N ASP A 272 8.94 0.99 -21.54
CA ASP A 272 9.81 0.57 -20.44
C ASP A 272 9.09 -0.36 -19.45
N VAL A 273 7.81 -0.06 -19.15
CA VAL A 273 6.96 -0.91 -18.31
C VAL A 273 6.66 -2.23 -18.98
N SER A 274 6.28 -2.23 -20.26
CA SER A 274 6.04 -3.46 -21.03
C SER A 274 7.30 -4.33 -21.07
N SER A 275 8.47 -3.73 -21.31
CA SER A 275 9.75 -4.46 -21.35
C SER A 275 10.13 -5.06 -19.99
N ALA A 276 9.92 -4.33 -18.89
CA ALA A 276 10.15 -4.84 -17.54
C ALA A 276 9.17 -5.95 -17.17
N PHE A 277 7.91 -5.83 -17.58
CA PHE A 277 6.88 -6.83 -17.38
C PHE A 277 7.23 -8.14 -18.10
N GLU A 278 7.65 -8.08 -19.37
CA GLU A 278 8.08 -9.28 -20.12
C GLU A 278 9.29 -9.97 -19.47
N ARG A 279 10.26 -9.21 -18.94
CA ARG A 279 11.37 -9.79 -18.17
C ARG A 279 10.89 -10.47 -16.88
N ALA A 280 9.95 -9.85 -16.18
CA ALA A 280 9.36 -10.44 -14.97
C ALA A 280 8.59 -11.74 -15.27
N LEU A 281 7.85 -11.79 -16.37
CA LEU A 281 7.24 -13.02 -16.88
C LEU A 281 8.31 -14.06 -17.24
N GLY A 282 9.43 -13.64 -17.83
CA GLY A 282 10.62 -14.47 -18.02
C GLY A 282 11.08 -15.15 -16.73
N SER A 283 11.30 -14.38 -15.66
CA SER A 283 11.71 -14.91 -14.36
C SER A 283 10.69 -15.89 -13.76
N LEU A 284 9.39 -15.61 -13.88
CA LEU A 284 8.33 -16.52 -13.43
C LEU A 284 8.34 -17.84 -14.21
N ARG A 285 8.59 -17.78 -15.52
CA ARG A 285 8.72 -18.96 -16.39
C ARG A 285 9.99 -19.77 -16.05
N ASP A 286 11.10 -19.11 -15.77
CA ASP A 286 12.36 -19.76 -15.38
C ASP A 286 12.23 -20.47 -14.02
N LEU A 287 11.39 -19.94 -13.12
CA LEU A 287 10.98 -20.62 -11.90
C LEU A 287 10.01 -21.79 -12.17
N GLY A 288 9.54 -22.01 -13.40
CA GLY A 288 8.72 -23.17 -13.79
C GLY A 288 7.21 -22.92 -13.87
N ALA A 289 6.75 -21.67 -13.78
CA ALA A 289 5.32 -21.35 -13.94
C ALA A 289 4.85 -21.51 -15.38
N GLU A 290 3.62 -22.00 -15.55
CA GLU A 290 2.91 -22.01 -16.83
C GLU A 290 2.24 -20.65 -17.04
N LEU A 291 2.60 -19.95 -18.12
CA LEU A 291 2.09 -18.61 -18.41
C LEU A 291 1.11 -18.62 -19.58
N GLU A 292 -0.03 -17.96 -19.40
CA GLU A 292 -1.04 -17.79 -20.45
C GLU A 292 -1.56 -16.34 -20.46
N GLU A 293 -1.63 -15.75 -21.65
CA GLU A 293 -2.18 -14.41 -21.81
C GLU A 293 -3.71 -14.41 -21.67
N MET A 294 -4.26 -13.47 -20.90
CA MET A 294 -5.70 -13.22 -20.81
C MET A 294 -6.10 -11.95 -21.56
N SER A 295 -7.34 -11.89 -22.05
CA SER A 295 -7.83 -10.83 -22.96
C SER A 295 -7.92 -9.42 -22.36
N GLY A 296 -7.83 -9.29 -21.03
CA GLY A 296 -8.07 -8.03 -20.31
C GLY A 296 -9.51 -7.47 -20.43
N GLN A 297 -10.42 -8.22 -21.05
CA GLN A 297 -11.85 -7.87 -21.13
C GLN A 297 -12.51 -7.97 -19.76
N GLY A 298 -13.50 -7.12 -19.47
CA GLY A 298 -14.21 -7.12 -18.19
C GLY A 298 -13.52 -6.32 -17.08
N PHE A 299 -12.37 -5.69 -17.37
CA PHE A 299 -11.61 -4.86 -16.42
C PHE A 299 -11.74 -3.35 -16.65
N ASP A 300 -12.59 -2.90 -17.59
CA ASP A 300 -12.98 -1.49 -17.68
C ASP A 300 -14.03 -1.15 -16.62
N ILE A 301 -13.55 -0.98 -15.38
CA ILE A 301 -14.41 -0.82 -14.21
C ILE A 301 -14.71 0.64 -13.85
N GLU A 302 -14.22 1.61 -14.63
CA GLU A 302 -14.31 3.03 -14.27
C GLU A 302 -15.77 3.51 -14.05
N PRO A 303 -16.76 3.15 -14.89
CA PRO A 303 -18.16 3.54 -14.64
C PRO A 303 -18.69 3.01 -13.30
N LEU A 304 -18.43 1.73 -13.01
CA LEU A 304 -18.76 1.07 -11.75
C LEU A 304 -18.04 1.74 -10.56
N TRP A 305 -16.74 1.99 -10.71
CA TRP A 305 -15.90 2.59 -9.68
C TRP A 305 -16.40 3.97 -9.27
N ARG A 306 -16.73 4.83 -10.24
CA ARG A 306 -17.19 6.20 -9.98
C ARG A 306 -18.44 6.20 -9.12
N VAL A 307 -19.43 5.36 -9.46
CA VAL A 307 -20.67 5.26 -8.68
C VAL A 307 -20.40 4.83 -7.25
N ILE A 308 -19.64 3.75 -7.03
CA ILE A 308 -19.38 3.22 -5.68
C ILE A 308 -18.50 4.19 -4.87
N ASN A 309 -17.35 4.58 -5.42
CA ASN A 309 -16.35 5.34 -4.67
C ASN A 309 -16.77 6.80 -4.43
N HIS A 310 -17.29 7.49 -5.44
CA HIS A 310 -17.63 8.90 -5.27
C HIS A 310 -18.90 9.07 -4.41
N THR A 311 -19.85 8.13 -4.46
CA THR A 311 -21.00 8.14 -3.54
C THR A 311 -20.55 7.93 -2.09
N SER A 312 -19.57 7.04 -1.86
CA SER A 312 -18.95 6.88 -0.54
C SER A 312 -18.28 8.17 -0.06
N TRP A 313 -17.52 8.85 -0.92
CA TRP A 313 -16.94 10.15 -0.59
C TRP A 313 -17.97 11.22 -0.31
N ARG A 314 -19.02 11.31 -1.13
CA ARG A 314 -20.11 12.26 -0.93
C ARG A 314 -20.85 12.01 0.37
N GLY A 315 -21.18 10.76 0.67
CA GLY A 315 -21.81 10.37 1.94
C GLY A 315 -20.97 10.75 3.16
N ARG A 316 -19.64 10.69 3.05
CA ARG A 316 -18.72 11.03 4.14
C ARG A 316 -18.42 12.53 4.26
N PHE A 317 -18.28 13.25 3.15
CA PHE A 317 -17.67 14.58 3.13
C PHE A 317 -18.57 15.70 2.62
N ALA A 318 -19.77 15.44 2.10
CA ALA A 318 -20.65 16.52 1.64
C ALA A 318 -21.00 17.55 2.74
N PRO A 319 -21.32 17.15 4.00
CA PRO A 319 -21.53 18.12 5.07
C PRO A 319 -20.27 18.95 5.38
N LEU A 320 -19.10 18.31 5.34
CA LEU A 320 -17.81 18.95 5.58
C LEU A 320 -17.50 19.99 4.48
N ALA A 321 -17.74 19.64 3.22
CA ALA A 321 -17.55 20.53 2.08
C ALA A 321 -18.52 21.71 2.08
N ALA A 322 -19.76 21.51 2.53
CA ALA A 322 -20.72 22.60 2.67
C ALA A 322 -20.29 23.61 3.76
N ALA A 323 -19.70 23.13 4.86
CA ALA A 323 -19.27 23.97 5.97
C ALA A 323 -17.89 24.62 5.76
N HIS A 324 -16.97 23.93 5.08
CA HIS A 324 -15.53 24.25 5.05
C HIS A 324 -14.89 24.01 3.67
N GLY A 325 -15.63 24.18 2.58
CA GLY A 325 -15.13 23.91 1.23
C GLY A 325 -13.86 24.69 0.86
N ASP A 326 -13.69 25.90 1.39
CA ASP A 326 -12.49 26.74 1.22
C ASP A 326 -11.22 26.14 1.84
N LYS A 327 -11.36 25.19 2.76
CA LYS A 327 -10.27 24.50 3.45
C LYS A 327 -9.97 23.10 2.91
N LEU A 328 -10.79 22.60 1.98
CA LEU A 328 -10.63 21.28 1.37
C LEU A 328 -9.85 21.36 0.06
N SER A 329 -9.18 20.27 -0.30
CA SER A 329 -8.48 20.17 -1.57
C SER A 329 -9.45 20.29 -2.77
N PRO A 330 -9.09 21.04 -3.83
CA PRO A 330 -9.92 21.16 -5.03
C PRO A 330 -10.28 19.80 -5.65
N SER A 331 -9.32 18.86 -5.63
CA SER A 331 -9.54 17.51 -6.12
C SER A 331 -10.63 16.77 -5.34
N LEU A 332 -10.70 16.93 -4.01
CA LEU A 332 -11.76 16.31 -3.22
C LEU A 332 -13.12 16.91 -3.59
N LEU A 333 -13.23 18.24 -3.67
CA LEU A 333 -14.48 18.91 -4.05
C LEU A 333 -14.98 18.45 -5.43
N GLN A 334 -14.07 18.30 -6.40
CA GLN A 334 -14.40 17.79 -7.73
C GLN A 334 -14.89 16.33 -7.68
N GLN A 335 -14.25 15.46 -6.89
CA GLN A 335 -14.73 14.08 -6.67
C GLN A 335 -16.17 14.08 -6.12
N LEU A 336 -16.48 14.96 -5.16
CA LEU A 336 -17.82 15.05 -4.57
C LEU A 336 -18.87 15.49 -5.61
N ALA A 337 -18.51 16.44 -6.48
CA ALA A 337 -19.39 16.93 -7.54
C ALA A 337 -19.75 15.84 -8.56
N LEU A 338 -18.83 14.90 -8.83
CA LEU A 338 -19.02 13.80 -9.78
C LEU A 338 -20.07 12.76 -9.34
N ALA A 339 -20.53 12.78 -8.08
CA ALA A 339 -21.61 11.91 -7.59
C ALA A 339 -22.81 12.70 -7.06
N LYS A 340 -22.98 13.95 -7.50
CA LYS A 340 -24.09 14.81 -7.07
C LYS A 340 -25.47 14.21 -7.44
N ASP A 341 -25.55 13.64 -8.64
CA ASP A 341 -26.81 13.22 -9.25
C ASP A 341 -26.99 11.70 -9.29
N VAL A 342 -26.08 10.94 -8.64
CA VAL A 342 -26.21 9.48 -8.50
C VAL A 342 -27.33 9.15 -7.52
N ASP A 343 -28.33 8.39 -7.98
CA ASP A 343 -29.44 7.94 -7.15
C ASP A 343 -29.24 6.53 -6.54
N GLY A 344 -30.21 6.09 -5.74
CA GLY A 344 -30.15 4.78 -5.07
C GLY A 344 -30.27 3.59 -6.02
N VAL A 345 -30.94 3.75 -7.17
CA VAL A 345 -31.10 2.70 -8.18
C VAL A 345 -29.79 2.51 -8.94
N GLU A 346 -29.16 3.61 -9.35
CA GLU A 346 -27.84 3.60 -9.98
C GLU A 346 -26.78 2.99 -9.06
N TYR A 347 -26.78 3.37 -7.77
CA TYR A 347 -25.90 2.74 -6.78
C TYR A 347 -26.14 1.23 -6.67
N GLN A 348 -27.39 0.79 -6.64
CA GLN A 348 -27.70 -0.63 -6.54
C GLN A 348 -27.29 -1.42 -7.80
N HIS A 349 -27.45 -0.84 -9.00
CA HIS A 349 -26.91 -1.42 -10.24
C HIS A 349 -25.40 -1.56 -10.20
N ALA A 350 -24.69 -0.57 -9.65
CA ALA A 350 -23.25 -0.66 -9.45
C ALA A 350 -22.89 -1.81 -8.48
N MET A 351 -23.65 -2.03 -7.41
CA MET A 351 -23.43 -3.18 -6.52
C MET A 351 -23.67 -4.54 -7.21
N PHE A 352 -24.62 -4.63 -8.15
CA PHE A 352 -24.77 -5.82 -9.00
C PHE A 352 -23.57 -6.02 -9.92
N ALA A 353 -23.12 -4.98 -10.62
CA ALA A 353 -21.93 -5.05 -11.46
C ALA A 353 -20.65 -5.38 -10.67
N ARG A 354 -20.52 -4.93 -9.41
CA ARG A 354 -19.44 -5.35 -8.51
C ARG A 354 -19.47 -6.87 -8.26
N THR A 355 -20.66 -7.46 -8.15
CA THR A 355 -20.83 -8.91 -7.99
C THR A 355 -20.43 -9.67 -9.26
N GLU A 356 -20.77 -9.14 -10.43
CA GLU A 356 -20.35 -9.71 -11.73
C GLU A 356 -18.82 -9.65 -11.87
N LEU A 357 -18.19 -8.53 -11.52
CA LEU A 357 -16.74 -8.41 -11.49
C LEU A 357 -16.09 -9.42 -10.55
N PHE A 358 -16.67 -9.65 -9.36
CA PHE A 358 -16.18 -10.68 -8.43
C PHE A 358 -16.23 -12.08 -9.06
N ARG A 359 -17.35 -12.43 -9.68
CA ARG A 359 -17.51 -13.73 -10.36
C ARG A 359 -16.53 -13.88 -11.52
N HIS A 360 -16.32 -12.83 -12.30
CA HIS A 360 -15.35 -12.83 -13.38
C HIS A 360 -13.91 -13.11 -12.88
N VAL A 361 -13.48 -12.44 -11.81
CA VAL A 361 -12.14 -12.71 -11.21
C VAL A 361 -12.07 -14.13 -10.65
N GLN A 362 -13.13 -14.62 -10.01
CA GLN A 362 -13.21 -16.00 -9.52
C GLN A 362 -13.11 -17.04 -10.65
N GLU A 363 -13.74 -16.81 -11.80
CA GLU A 363 -13.64 -17.69 -12.97
C GLU A 363 -12.20 -17.77 -13.50
N LEU A 364 -11.50 -16.63 -13.57
CA LEU A 364 -10.10 -16.59 -13.96
C LEU A 364 -9.21 -17.37 -12.97
N LEU A 365 -9.43 -17.20 -11.67
CA LEU A 365 -8.68 -17.86 -10.59
C LEU A 365 -9.17 -19.29 -10.29
N ALA A 366 -10.25 -19.75 -10.91
CA ALA A 366 -10.67 -21.15 -10.88
C ALA A 366 -9.86 -21.99 -11.89
N ARG A 367 -9.43 -21.38 -13.00
CA ARG A 367 -8.62 -22.02 -14.05
C ARG A 367 -7.12 -21.72 -13.98
N SER A 368 -6.71 -20.86 -13.06
CA SER A 368 -5.33 -20.44 -12.81
C SER A 368 -5.10 -20.22 -11.32
N ASP A 369 -3.85 -20.13 -10.88
CA ASP A 369 -3.51 -19.90 -9.46
C ASP A 369 -3.35 -18.42 -9.14
N PHE A 370 -2.86 -17.63 -10.10
CA PHE A 370 -2.60 -16.20 -9.94
C PHE A 370 -2.86 -15.42 -11.23
N LEU A 371 -3.17 -14.12 -11.07
CA LEU A 371 -3.14 -13.15 -12.16
C LEU A 371 -1.91 -12.27 -12.03
N VAL A 372 -1.27 -11.93 -13.14
CA VAL A 372 -0.03 -11.17 -13.19
C VAL A 372 -0.19 -9.98 -14.14
N THR A 373 0.08 -8.78 -13.63
CA THR A 373 -0.14 -7.51 -14.35
C THR A 373 0.96 -6.52 -13.98
N PRO A 374 1.29 -5.53 -14.80
CA PRO A 374 2.00 -4.34 -14.32
C PRO A 374 1.16 -3.65 -13.23
N THR A 375 1.80 -3.11 -12.21
CA THR A 375 1.07 -2.34 -11.18
C THR A 375 0.58 -1.01 -11.76
N LEU A 376 1.42 -0.35 -12.57
CA LEU A 376 1.17 0.94 -13.21
C LEU A 376 1.48 0.83 -14.70
N SER A 377 0.84 1.66 -15.53
CA SER A 377 1.08 1.70 -16.99
C SER A 377 2.34 2.48 -17.38
N CYS A 378 2.80 3.38 -16.51
CA CYS A 378 4.06 4.11 -16.61
C CYS A 378 4.60 4.37 -15.19
N THR A 379 5.86 4.77 -15.09
CA THR A 379 6.53 5.10 -13.83
C THR A 379 5.96 6.38 -13.20
N ALA A 380 6.59 6.87 -12.13
CA ALA A 380 6.11 8.01 -11.37
C ALA A 380 5.89 9.27 -12.26
N LEU A 381 4.68 9.83 -12.18
CA LEU A 381 4.28 11.03 -12.91
C LEU A 381 5.01 12.29 -12.36
N PRO A 382 5.03 13.40 -13.13
CA PRO A 382 5.47 14.69 -12.61
C PRO A 382 4.76 15.05 -11.29
N ILE A 383 5.49 15.69 -10.38
CA ILE A 383 5.01 16.04 -9.02
C ILE A 383 3.78 16.97 -9.03
N ASP A 384 3.56 17.70 -10.12
CA ASP A 384 2.46 18.65 -10.33
C ASP A 384 1.29 18.08 -11.14
N GLN A 385 1.30 16.79 -11.48
CA GLN A 385 0.22 16.13 -12.20
C GLN A 385 -1.15 16.41 -11.55
N ASP A 386 -2.12 16.82 -12.36
CA ASP A 386 -3.52 16.89 -11.94
C ASP A 386 -4.19 15.52 -12.12
N LEU A 387 -4.95 15.07 -11.10
CA LEU A 387 -5.72 13.82 -11.12
C LEU A 387 -6.70 13.77 -12.29
N PHE A 388 -7.35 14.91 -12.57
CA PHE A 388 -8.36 15.04 -13.62
C PHE A 388 -7.78 15.54 -14.95
N GLY A 389 -6.50 15.87 -14.97
CA GLY A 389 -5.78 16.28 -16.16
C GLY A 389 -5.47 15.13 -17.11
N SER A 390 -4.88 15.46 -18.26
CA SER A 390 -4.29 14.47 -19.16
C SER A 390 -2.93 14.01 -18.65
N MET A 391 -2.49 12.86 -19.17
CA MET A 391 -1.15 12.33 -18.93
C MET A 391 -0.54 11.86 -20.26
N ASN A 392 0.79 11.88 -20.34
CA ASN A 392 1.54 11.44 -21.51
C ASN A 392 2.21 10.10 -21.23
N ILE A 393 1.92 9.10 -22.06
CA ILE A 393 2.59 7.79 -22.06
C ILE A 393 3.24 7.60 -23.42
N ASP A 394 4.57 7.72 -23.50
CA ASP A 394 5.36 7.56 -24.72
C ASP A 394 4.88 8.40 -25.94
N GLY A 395 4.44 9.62 -25.69
CA GLY A 395 3.90 10.54 -26.70
C GLY A 395 2.39 10.41 -26.91
N ASN A 396 1.74 9.41 -26.32
CA ASN A 396 0.28 9.26 -26.35
C ASN A 396 -0.34 10.03 -25.18
N VAL A 397 -1.05 11.12 -25.49
CA VAL A 397 -1.76 11.94 -24.50
C VAL A 397 -3.14 11.33 -24.25
N VAL A 398 -3.38 10.83 -23.05
CA VAL A 398 -4.65 10.23 -22.64
C VAL A 398 -5.34 11.05 -21.56
N PRO A 399 -6.69 11.11 -21.55
CA PRO A 399 -7.44 11.86 -20.54
C PRO A 399 -7.46 11.11 -19.21
N GLU A 400 -7.48 11.83 -18.10
CA GLU A 400 -7.64 11.31 -16.74
C GLU A 400 -6.59 10.30 -16.28
N VAL A 401 -5.95 10.60 -15.16
CA VAL A 401 -4.88 9.77 -14.59
C VAL A 401 -5.40 8.41 -14.11
N ARG A 402 -6.59 8.36 -13.50
CA ARG A 402 -7.05 7.16 -12.77
C ARG A 402 -7.17 5.92 -13.65
N ALA A 403 -7.94 6.02 -14.72
CA ALA A 403 -8.26 4.88 -15.57
C ALA A 403 -7.09 4.45 -16.45
N ASN A 404 -6.07 5.31 -16.63
CA ASN A 404 -4.95 5.04 -17.52
C ASN A 404 -3.65 4.74 -16.78
N TRP A 405 -3.43 5.25 -15.57
CA TRP A 405 -2.19 5.05 -14.84
C TRP A 405 -2.15 3.76 -14.02
N PHE A 406 -3.26 3.41 -13.34
CA PHE A 406 -3.32 2.25 -12.43
C PHE A 406 -4.55 1.35 -12.65
N PRO A 407 -4.86 0.98 -13.91
CA PRO A 407 -6.12 0.33 -14.26
C PRO A 407 -6.35 -1.02 -13.55
N TRP A 408 -5.26 -1.70 -13.18
CA TRP A 408 -5.32 -3.01 -12.56
C TRP A 408 -5.49 -3.00 -11.04
N THR A 409 -5.42 -1.85 -10.37
CA THR A 409 -5.40 -1.86 -8.90
C THR A 409 -6.80 -1.95 -8.29
N MET A 410 -7.72 -1.12 -8.78
CA MET A 410 -9.09 -0.96 -8.29
C MET A 410 -9.98 -2.23 -8.39
N PRO A 411 -9.91 -3.06 -9.45
CA PRO A 411 -10.72 -4.29 -9.54
C PRO A 411 -10.55 -5.20 -8.32
N PHE A 412 -9.33 -5.29 -7.78
CA PHE A 412 -9.03 -6.17 -6.65
C PHE A 412 -9.37 -5.57 -5.28
N ASN A 413 -9.64 -4.26 -5.20
CA ASN A 413 -10.33 -3.67 -4.05
C ASN A 413 -11.81 -4.03 -4.06
N LEU A 414 -12.47 -3.86 -5.22
CA LEU A 414 -13.90 -4.14 -5.35
C LEU A 414 -14.22 -5.61 -5.10
N THR A 415 -13.39 -6.52 -5.59
CA THR A 415 -13.61 -7.96 -5.45
C THR A 415 -12.99 -8.57 -4.19
N GLY A 416 -12.15 -7.80 -3.48
CA GLY A 416 -11.52 -8.22 -2.23
C GLY A 416 -10.42 -9.27 -2.32
N HIS A 417 -10.03 -9.69 -3.53
CA HIS A 417 -8.90 -10.59 -3.77
C HIS A 417 -7.57 -9.99 -3.30
N PRO A 418 -6.63 -10.77 -2.76
CA PRO A 418 -5.34 -10.27 -2.33
C PRO A 418 -4.47 -9.91 -3.55
N ALA A 419 -3.75 -8.80 -3.47
CA ALA A 419 -2.85 -8.32 -4.52
C ALA A 419 -1.59 -7.70 -3.92
N ILE A 420 -0.42 -8.06 -4.45
CA ILE A 420 0.89 -7.54 -4.01
C ILE A 420 1.60 -6.86 -5.17
N SER A 421 2.20 -5.69 -4.90
CA SER A 421 3.12 -5.02 -5.81
C SER A 421 4.55 -5.25 -5.35
N LEU A 422 5.43 -5.66 -6.28
CA LEU A 422 6.85 -5.95 -6.08
C LEU A 422 7.67 -5.18 -7.13
N PRO A 423 8.86 -4.67 -6.79
CA PRO A 423 9.76 -4.13 -7.80
C PRO A 423 10.15 -5.19 -8.84
N CYS A 424 10.17 -4.82 -10.12
CA CYS A 424 10.57 -5.73 -11.22
C CYS A 424 11.47 -5.07 -12.27
N GLY A 425 11.99 -3.87 -11.99
CA GLY A 425 12.89 -3.16 -12.88
C GLY A 425 12.87 -1.66 -12.65
N VAL A 426 13.59 -0.94 -13.50
CA VAL A 426 13.57 0.52 -13.60
C VAL A 426 13.34 0.91 -15.07
N ASP A 427 12.79 2.10 -15.28
CA ASP A 427 12.69 2.70 -16.62
C ASP A 427 14.02 3.29 -17.09
N SER A 428 14.03 3.83 -18.31
CA SER A 428 15.19 4.50 -18.90
C SER A 428 15.66 5.75 -18.16
N ALA A 429 14.84 6.30 -17.25
CA ALA A 429 15.18 7.42 -16.37
C ALA A 429 15.58 6.96 -14.95
N GLY A 430 15.61 5.65 -14.69
CA GLY A 430 15.97 5.07 -13.39
C GLY A 430 14.82 5.03 -12.38
N LEU A 431 13.58 5.30 -12.77
CA LEU A 431 12.43 5.22 -11.89
C LEU A 431 11.92 3.77 -11.75
N PRO A 432 11.50 3.33 -10.55
CA PRO A 432 11.05 1.96 -10.33
C PRO A 432 9.79 1.57 -11.12
N ILE A 433 9.73 0.30 -11.51
CA ILE A 433 8.57 -0.35 -12.12
C ILE A 433 8.11 -1.50 -11.21
N GLY A 434 6.79 -1.60 -11.01
CA GLY A 434 6.19 -2.62 -10.16
C GLY A 434 5.43 -3.71 -10.92
N LEU A 435 5.64 -4.97 -10.55
CA LEU A 435 4.84 -6.13 -10.90
C LEU A 435 3.72 -6.33 -9.87
N GLN A 436 2.48 -6.48 -10.32
CA GLN A 436 1.36 -6.88 -9.48
C GLN A 436 1.03 -8.36 -9.67
N ILE A 437 0.98 -9.11 -8.57
CA ILE A 437 0.49 -10.49 -8.52
C ILE A 437 -0.79 -10.53 -7.68
N VAL A 438 -1.83 -11.19 -8.20
CA VAL A 438 -3.14 -11.32 -7.56
C VAL A 438 -3.40 -12.78 -7.26
N GLY A 439 -3.76 -13.09 -6.01
CA GLY A 439 -4.04 -14.46 -5.56
C GLY A 439 -5.52 -14.77 -5.45
N ARG A 440 -5.82 -16.04 -5.18
CA ARG A 440 -7.16 -16.50 -4.79
C ARG A 440 -7.60 -15.85 -3.48
N PHE A 441 -8.92 -15.63 -3.37
CA PHE A 441 -9.53 -15.03 -2.19
C PHE A 441 -9.17 -15.83 -0.92
N ARG A 442 -8.65 -15.14 0.11
CA ARG A 442 -8.16 -15.73 1.38
C ARG A 442 -7.01 -16.73 1.23
N GLN A 443 -6.27 -16.71 0.12
CA GLN A 443 -5.03 -17.49 -0.07
C GLN A 443 -3.77 -16.62 -0.02
N ASP A 444 -3.74 -15.64 0.89
CA ASP A 444 -2.65 -14.67 1.06
C ASP A 444 -1.28 -15.33 1.30
N ALA A 445 -1.23 -16.48 1.98
CA ALA A 445 0.01 -17.22 2.21
C ALA A 445 0.60 -17.78 0.89
N ALA A 446 -0.25 -18.26 -0.02
CA ALA A 446 0.19 -18.72 -1.33
C ALA A 446 0.69 -17.55 -2.19
N LEU A 447 0.02 -16.40 -2.12
CA LEU A 447 0.47 -15.16 -2.78
C LEU A 447 1.84 -14.71 -2.27
N LEU A 448 2.03 -14.68 -0.94
CA LEU A 448 3.31 -14.33 -0.33
C LEU A 448 4.42 -15.30 -0.74
N ARG A 449 4.13 -16.60 -0.84
CA ARG A 449 5.10 -17.60 -1.33
C ARG A 449 5.55 -17.31 -2.76
N VAL A 450 4.62 -17.06 -3.68
CA VAL A 450 4.97 -16.75 -5.08
C VAL A 450 5.74 -15.43 -5.16
N ALA A 451 5.33 -14.42 -4.39
CA ALA A 451 6.05 -13.16 -4.28
C ALA A 451 7.49 -13.35 -3.78
N ALA A 452 7.70 -14.19 -2.76
CA ALA A 452 9.03 -14.46 -2.20
C ALA A 452 9.95 -15.18 -3.20
N LEU A 453 9.41 -16.14 -3.97
CA LEU A 453 10.16 -16.83 -5.02
C LEU A 453 10.52 -15.88 -6.16
N PHE A 454 9.57 -15.01 -6.58
CA PHE A 454 9.85 -13.98 -7.57
C PHE A 454 10.94 -13.01 -7.07
N GLU A 455 10.81 -12.48 -5.84
CA GLU A 455 11.82 -11.60 -5.22
C GLU A 455 13.20 -12.26 -5.16
N ALA A 456 13.27 -13.53 -4.77
CA ALA A 456 14.53 -14.29 -4.71
C ALA A 456 15.16 -14.56 -6.09
N SER A 457 14.35 -14.61 -7.15
CA SER A 457 14.83 -14.78 -8.53
C SER A 457 15.40 -13.50 -9.14
N GLN A 458 15.07 -12.33 -8.57
CA GLN A 458 15.65 -11.07 -9.03
C GLN A 458 17.13 -11.04 -8.60
N ALA A 459 18.03 -10.73 -9.54
CA ALA A 459 19.47 -10.75 -9.31
C ALA A 459 19.89 -9.70 -8.26
N HIS A 460 19.84 -10.05 -6.97
CA HIS A 460 20.38 -9.41 -5.74
C HIS A 460 20.38 -7.87 -5.61
N GLY A 461 19.73 -7.13 -6.49
CA GLY A 461 19.56 -5.70 -6.41
C GLY A 461 18.47 -5.40 -5.42
N THR A 462 18.84 -4.96 -4.21
CA THR A 462 17.90 -4.20 -3.41
C THR A 462 17.52 -2.97 -4.22
N PHE A 463 16.25 -2.85 -4.60
CA PHE A 463 15.69 -1.66 -5.25
C PHE A 463 15.70 -0.51 -4.24
N THR A 464 16.89 0.04 -4.01
CA THR A 464 17.11 1.14 -3.08
C THR A 464 17.58 2.33 -3.91
N PRO A 465 16.95 3.50 -3.77
CA PRO A 465 17.43 4.70 -4.44
C PRO A 465 18.83 5.05 -3.92
N GLU A 466 19.71 5.46 -4.83
CA GLU A 466 20.89 6.24 -4.44
C GLU A 466 20.42 7.63 -4.02
N LEU A 467 20.27 7.84 -2.71
CA LEU A 467 19.96 9.16 -2.17
C LEU A 467 21.20 10.02 -2.31
N ALA A 468 21.34 10.74 -3.43
CA ALA A 468 22.48 11.61 -3.78
C ALA A 468 22.66 12.84 -2.85
N PHE A 469 22.04 12.80 -1.67
CA PHE A 469 21.71 13.94 -0.83
C PHE A 469 21.87 13.63 0.66
N CYS A 470 22.39 12.44 1.00
CA CYS A 470 22.73 12.01 2.35
C CYS A 470 24.21 12.23 2.64
#